data_AF-A0A8C4UZX7-F1
#
_entry.id   AF-A0A8C4UZX7-F1
#
_cell.length_a   1.000
_cell.length_b   1.000
_cell.length_c   1.000
_cell.angle_alpha   90.00
_cell.angle_beta   90.00
_cell.angle_gamma   90.00
#
_symmetry.space_group_name_H-M   'P 1'
#
loop_
_entity.id
_entity.type
_entity.pdbx_description
1 polymer ?
#
loop_
_entity_poly.entity_id
_entity_poly.type
_entity_poly.pdbx_seq_one_letter_code
_entity_poly.pdbx_strand_id
1 'polypeptide(L)' 'MSAALRAAWLGAALSCAAAALIPAADVKVEVLQKPFLCHRRTKWGDMMLVHYEGYLERDGSMFHST' A
#
# COMPACT_ATOMS: atom_id res chain seq x y z
N MET A 1 3.52 -23.73 38.31
CA MET A 1 3.91 -23.96 36.89
C MET A 1 2.78 -23.70 35.88
N SER A 2 1.49 -23.79 36.26
CA SER A 2 0.36 -23.63 35.31
C SER A 2 -0.01 -22.17 34.96
N ALA A 3 0.10 -21.22 35.89
CA ALA A 3 -0.32 -19.82 35.67
C ALA A 3 0.56 -19.07 34.66
N ALA A 4 1.89 -19.27 34.70
CA ALA A 4 2.82 -18.65 33.77
C ALA A 4 2.62 -19.13 32.32
N LEU A 5 2.31 -20.43 32.16
CA LEU A 5 2.01 -21.01 30.84
C LEU A 5 0.71 -20.43 30.26
N ARG A 6 -0.33 -20.27 31.09
CA ARG A 6 -1.59 -19.63 30.67
C ARG A 6 -1.40 -18.16 30.29
N ALA A 7 -0.61 -17.42 31.07
CA ALA A 7 -0.29 -16.02 30.77
C ALA A 7 0.48 -15.88 29.44
N ALA A 8 1.44 -16.77 29.19
CA ALA A 8 2.19 -16.79 27.93
C ALA A 8 1.30 -17.11 26.72
N TRP A 9 0.37 -18.06 26.85
CA TRP A 9 -0.58 -18.40 25.80
C TRP A 9 -1.58 -17.28 25.51
N LEU A 10 -2.10 -16.64 26.54
CA LEU A 10 -2.99 -15.47 26.39
C LEU A 10 -2.25 -14.30 25.72
N GLY A 11 -1.00 -14.04 26.10
CA GLY A 11 -0.16 -13.01 25.48
C GLY A 11 0.15 -13.30 24.01
N ALA A 12 0.45 -14.56 23.67
CA ALA A 12 0.70 -14.99 22.29
C ALA A 12 -0.56 -14.90 21.42
N ALA A 13 -1.72 -15.33 21.94
CA ALA A 13 -3.00 -15.23 21.23
C ALA A 13 -3.39 -13.77 20.94
N LEU A 14 -3.18 -12.88 21.92
CA LEU A 14 -3.47 -11.44 21.77
C LEU A 14 -2.56 -10.77 20.72
N SER A 15 -1.28 -11.16 20.68
CA SER A 15 -0.32 -10.73 19.66
C SER A 15 -0.71 -11.18 18.24
N CYS A 16 -1.08 -12.44 18.06
CA CYS A 16 -1.55 -12.95 16.77
C CYS A 16 -2.82 -12.25 16.28
N ALA A 17 -3.77 -11.97 17.17
CA ALA A 17 -4.99 -11.25 16.82
C ALA A 17 -4.71 -9.82 16.35
N ALA A 18 -3.72 -9.13 16.95
CA ALA A 18 -3.34 -7.78 16.54
C ALA A 18 -2.68 -7.73 15.14
N ALA A 19 -1.87 -8.74 14.79
CA ALA A 19 -1.25 -8.82 13.47
C ALA A 19 -2.28 -8.97 12.32
N ALA A 20 -3.41 -9.63 12.59
CA ALA A 20 -4.49 -9.79 11.61
C ALA A 20 -5.23 -8.48 11.27
N LEU A 21 -5.03 -7.41 12.06
CA LEU A 21 -5.65 -6.09 11.84
C LEU A 21 -4.75 -5.15 11.02
N ILE A 22 -3.51 -5.55 10.70
CA ILE A 22 -2.62 -4.75 9.86
C ILE A 22 -3.13 -4.84 8.42
N PRO A 23 -3.56 -3.73 7.80
CA PRO A 23 -4.01 -3.76 6.42
C PRO A 23 -2.86 -4.11 5.49
N ALA A 24 -3.18 -4.73 4.35
CA ALA A 24 -2.20 -4.92 3.30
C ALA A 24 -1.65 -3.57 2.84
N ALA A 25 -0.37 -3.54 2.48
CA ALA A 25 0.21 -2.36 1.86
C ALA A 25 -0.55 -2.04 0.56
N ASP A 26 -0.99 -0.80 0.44
CA ASP A 26 -1.74 -0.30 -0.71
C ASP A 26 -1.15 1.04 -1.17
N VAL A 27 -1.35 1.38 -2.43
CA VAL A 27 -0.85 2.61 -3.03
C VAL A 27 -1.97 3.65 -3.02
N LYS A 28 -1.68 4.85 -2.52
CA LYS A 28 -2.61 5.97 -2.62
C LYS A 28 -2.60 6.50 -4.06
N VAL A 29 -3.78 6.56 -4.68
CA VAL A 29 -3.96 7.06 -6.05
C VAL A 29 -4.85 8.30 -6.03
N GLU A 30 -4.36 9.38 -6.63
CA GLU A 30 -5.12 10.61 -6.80
C GLU A 30 -5.27 10.95 -8.29
N VAL A 31 -6.49 11.26 -8.73
CA VAL A 31 -6.77 11.64 -10.12
C VAL A 31 -6.68 13.17 -10.22
N LEU A 32 -5.54 13.66 -10.70
CA LEU A 32 -5.32 15.10 -10.88
C LEU A 32 -6.10 15.67 -12.07
N GLN A 33 -6.18 14.89 -13.17
CA GLN A 33 -6.89 15.28 -14.38
C GLN A 33 -7.51 14.06 -15.05
N LYS A 34 -8.71 14.23 -15.60
CA LYS A 34 -9.37 13.24 -16.44
C LYS A 34 -9.87 13.91 -17.73
N PRO A 35 -9.71 13.28 -18.90
CA PRO A 35 -10.29 13.81 -20.13
C PRO A 35 -11.83 13.78 -20.06
N PHE A 36 -12.48 14.67 -20.82
CA PHE A 36 -13.95 14.74 -20.88
C PHE A 36 -14.57 13.43 -21.40
N LEU A 37 -13.97 12.82 -22.43
CA LEU A 37 -14.37 11.54 -23.01
C LEU A 37 -13.24 10.51 -22.86
N CYS A 38 -13.59 9.28 -22.52
CA CYS A 38 -12.65 8.17 -22.35
C CYS A 38 -13.23 6.90 -22.98
N HIS A 39 -12.77 6.57 -24.19
CA HIS A 39 -13.29 5.42 -24.95
C HIS A 39 -12.70 4.07 -24.51
N ARG A 40 -11.51 4.08 -23.89
CA ARG A 40 -10.80 2.89 -23.42
C ARG A 40 -10.16 3.16 -22.06
N ARG A 41 -10.29 2.20 -21.15
CA ARG A 41 -9.57 2.16 -19.86
C ARG A 41 -8.43 1.16 -19.94
N THR A 42 -7.36 1.43 -19.22
CA THR A 42 -6.20 0.53 -19.10
C THR A 42 -6.59 -0.75 -18.37
N LYS A 43 -6.00 -1.88 -18.76
CA LYS A 43 -6.19 -3.19 -18.14
C LYS A 43 -4.90 -4.00 -18.15
N TRP A 44 -4.88 -5.10 -17.40
CA TRP A 44 -3.77 -6.04 -17.39
C TRP A 44 -3.40 -6.50 -18.81
N GLY A 45 -2.11 -6.44 -19.12
CA GLY A 45 -1.55 -6.77 -20.43
C GLY A 45 -1.44 -5.60 -21.41
N ASP A 46 -2.00 -4.43 -21.09
CA ASP A 46 -1.83 -3.24 -21.94
C ASP A 46 -0.41 -2.66 -21.80
N MET A 47 0.17 -2.20 -22.92
CA MET A 47 1.35 -1.34 -22.92
C MET A 47 0.93 0.12 -22.76
N MET A 48 1.63 0.86 -21.90
CA MET A 48 1.37 2.28 -21.66
C MET A 48 2.60 3.10 -22.07
N LEU A 49 2.35 4.17 -22.83
CA LEU A 49 3.33 5.25 -23.02
C LEU A 49 3.04 6.31 -21.96
N VAL A 50 4.01 6.57 -21.08
CA VAL A 50 3.85 7.47 -19.94
C VAL A 50 5.03 8.44 -19.84
N HIS A 51 4.74 9.67 -19.43
CA HIS A 51 5.71 10.54 -18.78
C HIS A 51 5.45 10.48 -17.29
N TYR A 52 6.50 10.34 -16.48
CA TYR A 52 6.38 10.32 -15.03
C TYR A 52 7.50 11.10 -14.36
N GLU A 53 7.22 11.53 -13.13
CA GLU A 53 8.17 12.16 -12.23
C GLU A 53 8.13 11.42 -10.89
N GLY A 54 9.30 11.08 -10.36
CA GLY A 54 9.46 10.36 -9.10
C GLY A 54 10.03 11.26 -8.00
N TYR A 55 9.32 11.32 -6.87
CA TYR A 55 9.71 12.13 -5.70
C TYR A 55 9.75 11.28 -4.41
N LEU A 56 10.68 11.57 -3.51
CA LEU A 56 10.72 10.95 -2.18
C LEU A 56 9.72 11.64 -1.24
N GLU A 57 8.84 10.88 -0.60
CA GLU A 57 7.79 11.43 0.28
C GLU A 57 8.37 12.21 1.49
N ARG A 58 9.52 11.78 2.01
CA ARG A 58 10.13 12.36 3.22
C ARG A 58 10.51 13.84 3.07
N ASP A 59 11.03 14.23 1.91
CA ASP A 59 11.61 15.56 1.68
C ASP A 59 11.18 16.21 0.36
N GLY A 60 10.38 15.52 -0.45
CA GLY A 60 9.92 16.01 -1.75
C GLY A 60 11.02 16.09 -2.80
N SER A 61 12.20 15.52 -2.55
CA SER A 61 13.28 15.55 -3.53
C SER A 61 12.95 14.66 -4.73
N MET A 62 13.17 15.19 -5.94
CA MET A 62 12.99 14.44 -7.18
C MET A 62 14.18 13.48 -7.38
N PHE A 63 13.89 12.22 -7.67
CA PHE A 63 14.93 11.21 -7.95
C PHE A 63 14.98 10.78 -9.43
N HIS A 64 13.90 10.95 -10.19
CA HIS A 64 13.87 10.59 -11.62
C HIS A 64 12.73 11.28 -12.38
N SER A 65 12.91 11.50 -13.68
CA SER A 65 11.89 11.95 -14.62
C SER A 65 12.19 11.44 -16.04
N THR A 66 11.15 11.20 -16.84
CA THR A 66 11.25 10.81 -18.27
C THR A 66 10.78 11.89 -19.23
#